data_AF-A0A2D5UJY6-F1
#
_entry.id   AF-A0A2D5UJY6-F1
#
_cell.length_a   1.000
_cell.length_b   1.000
_cell.length_c   1.000
_cell.angle_alpha   90.00
_cell.angle_beta   90.00
_cell.angle_gamma   90.00
#
_symmetry.space_group_name_H-M   'P 1'
#
loop_
_entity.id
_entity.type
_entity.pdbx_description
1 polymer ?
#
loop_
_entity_poly.entity_id
_entity_poly.type
_entity_poly.pdbx_seq_one_letter_code
_entity_poly.pdbx_strand_id
1 'polypeptide(L)' 'MRKKFINKKTLVIGGSVKRERYSNKAIRKLLDYGHRVESIGLRESKVESV' A
#
# COMPACT_ATOMS: atom_id res chain seq x y z
N MET A 1 -15.14 19.23 7.58
CA MET A 1 -14.82 19.03 6.14
C MET A 1 -14.42 17.57 5.91
N ARG A 2 -15.30 16.71 5.39
CA ARG A 2 -14.96 15.31 5.06
C ARG A 2 -14.10 15.32 3.79
N LYS A 3 -12.80 15.01 3.91
CA LYS A 3 -11.92 14.81 2.75
C LYS A 3 -12.53 13.69 1.90
N LYS A 4 -12.92 13.97 0.66
CA LYS A 4 -13.39 12.95 -0.29
C LYS A 4 -12.23 11.97 -0.48
N PHE A 5 -12.37 10.74 0.04
CA PHE A 5 -11.38 9.67 -0.16
C PHE A 5 -11.46 9.24 -1.63
N ILE A 6 -10.77 10.00 -2.48
CA ILE A 6 -10.62 9.68 -3.89
C ILE A 6 -9.80 8.39 -3.95
N ASN A 7 -10.33 7.38 -4.65
CA ASN A 7 -9.57 6.21 -5.09
C ASN A 7 -8.44 6.67 -6.01
N LYS A 8 -7.29 6.99 -5.42
CA LYS A 8 -6.08 7.40 -6.12
C LYS A 8 -5.20 6.20 -6.38
N LYS A 9 -4.67 6.11 -7.61
CA LYS A 9 -3.55 5.22 -7.91
C LYS A 9 -2.33 5.67 -7.09
N THR A 10 -1.77 4.76 -6.30
CA THR A 10 -0.68 5.03 -5.36
C THR A 10 0.45 4.03 -5.53
N LEU A 11 1.67 4.52 -5.74
CA LEU A 11 2.89 3.69 -5.78
C LEU A 11 3.59 3.72 -4.42
N VAL A 12 3.85 2.56 -3.83
CA VAL A 12 4.61 2.42 -2.58
C VAL A 12 5.99 1.85 -2.86
N ILE A 13 7.02 2.67 -2.64
CA ILE A 13 8.42 2.29 -2.80
C ILE A 13 8.95 1.68 -1.50
N GLY A 14 9.68 0.57 -1.60
CA GLY A 14 10.18 -0.18 -0.45
C GLY A 14 9.16 -1.16 0.12
N GLY A 15 8.32 -1.73 -0.75
CA GLY A 15 7.36 -2.79 -0.42
C GLY A 15 8.00 -3.91 0.38
N SER A 16 7.32 -4.38 1.43
CA SER A 16 7.81 -5.46 2.28
C SER A 16 6.67 -6.25 2.87
N VAL A 17 6.82 -7.57 2.91
CA VAL A 17 5.87 -8.51 3.56
C VAL A 17 5.96 -8.50 5.09
N LYS A 18 7.03 -7.94 5.64
CA LYS A 18 7.27 -7.83 7.09
C LYS A 18 6.28 -6.86 7.74
N ARG A 19 5.38 -7.36 8.59
CA ARG A 19 4.27 -6.60 9.19
C ARG A 19 4.73 -5.42 10.05
N GLU A 20 5.92 -5.50 10.63
CA GLU A 20 6.50 -4.45 11.45
C GLU A 20 6.91 -3.21 10.63
N ARG A 21 7.19 -3.37 9.33
CA ARG A 21 7.66 -2.31 8.42
C ARG A 21 6.53 -1.34 8.08
N TYR A 22 6.88 -0.05 8.01
CA TYR A 22 5.93 1.00 7.64
C TYR A 22 5.33 0.82 6.24
N SER A 23 6.09 0.29 5.27
CA SER A 23 5.57 0.02 3.93
C SER A 23 4.43 -1.01 3.94
N ASN A 24 4.53 -2.08 4.74
CA ASN A 24 3.45 -3.05 4.91
C ASN A 24 2.19 -2.40 5.51
N LYS A 25 2.37 -1.63 6.59
CA LYS A 25 1.29 -0.90 7.27
C LYS A 25 0.63 0.12 6.36
N ALA A 26 1.42 0.81 5.52
CA ALA A 26 0.93 1.80 4.56
C ALA A 26 0.12 1.15 3.45
N ILE A 27 0.61 0.05 2.84
CA ILE A 27 -0.11 -0.71 1.81
C ILE A 27 -1.48 -1.14 2.33
N ARG A 28 -1.53 -1.78 3.52
CA ARG A 28 -2.79 -2.21 4.15
C ARG A 28 -3.77 -1.06 4.33
N LYS A 29 -3.33 0.04 4.95
CA LYS A 29 -4.20 1.22 5.14
C LYS A 29 -4.70 1.79 3.82
N LEU A 30 -3.83 1.94 2.82
CA LEU A 30 -4.22 2.47 1.51
C LEU A 30 -5.27 1.58 0.84
N LEU A 31 -5.10 0.26 0.90
CA LEU A 31 -6.10 -0.69 0.40
C LEU A 31 -7.42 -0.60 1.18
N ASP A 32 -7.36 -0.53 2.51
CA ASP A 32 -8.56 -0.38 3.37
C ASP A 32 -9.33 0.91 3.06
N TYR A 33 -8.63 1.99 2.70
CA TYR A 33 -9.24 3.25 2.23
C TYR A 33 -9.72 3.20 0.77
N GLY A 34 -9.59 2.05 0.10
CA GLY A 34 -10.07 1.83 -1.27
C GLY A 34 -9.16 2.43 -2.35
N HIS A 35 -7.88 2.66 -2.05
CA HIS A 35 -6.91 3.09 -3.06
C HIS A 35 -6.44 1.92 -3.92
N ARG A 36 -6.26 2.17 -5.22
CA ARG A 36 -5.50 1.26 -6.08
C ARG A 36 -4.01 1.41 -5.79
N VAL A 37 -3.41 0.39 -5.18
CA VAL A 37 -1.99 0.40 -4.77
C VAL A 37 -1.18 -0.47 -5.73
N GLU A 38 0.02 0.01 -6.09
CA GLU A 38 1.10 -0.79 -6.68
C GLU A 38 2.32 -0.66 -5.76
N SER A 39 3.11 -1.72 -5.56
CA SER A 39 4.30 -1.66 -4.70
C SER A 39 5.52 -2.22 -5.40
N ILE A 40 6.66 -1.56 -5.18
CA ILE A 40 7.96 -2.02 -5.68
C ILE A 40 8.93 -2.20 -4.51
N GLY A 41 9.71 -3.27 -4.58
CA GLY A 41 10.75 -3.62 -3.62
C GLY A 41 11.93 -4.28 -4.31
N LEU A 42 13.01 -4.52 -3.55
CA LEU A 42 14.23 -5.14 -4.07
C LEU A 42 14.07 -6.62 -4.42
N ARG A 43 12.99 -7.25 -3.94
CA ARG A 43 12.69 -8.67 -4.14
C ARG A 43 11.22 -8.80 -4.47
N GLU A 44 10.91 -9.74 -5.36
CA GLU A 44 9.53 -10.10 -5.65
C GLU A 44 8.90 -10.73 -4.40
N SER A 45 7.82 -10.11 -3.93
CA SER A 45 7.07 -10.55 -2.77
C SER A 45 5.72 -9.83 -2.76
N LYS A 46 4.70 -10.46 -2.17
CA LYS A 46 3.31 -9.98 -2.25
C LYS A 46 2.74 -9.59 -0.89
N VAL A 47 2.15 -8.41 -0.79
CA VAL A 47 1.39 -7.94 0.37
C VAL A 47 -0.09 -7.91 -0.01
N GLU A 48 -0.88 -8.83 0.54
CA GLU A 48 -2.29 -9.01 0.17
C GLU A 48 -2.44 -9.28 -1.34
N SER A 49 -3.02 -8.34 -2.09
CA SER A 49 -3.20 -8.42 -3.54
C SER A 49 -2.11 -7.70 -4.35
N VAL A 50 -1.13 -7.06 -3.70
CA VAL A 50 -0.19 -6.08 -4.29
C VAL A 50 1.24 -6.57 -4.26
#